data_AF-A0A060QIR1-F1
#
_entry.id   AF-A0A060QIR1-F1
#
_cell.length_a   1.000
_cell.length_b   1.000
_cell.length_c   1.000
_cell.angle_alpha   90.00
_cell.angle_beta   90.00
_cell.angle_gamma   90.00
#
_symmetry.space_group_name_H-M   'P 1'
#
loop_
_entity.id
_entity.type
_entity.pdbx_description
1 polymer ?
#
loop_
_entity_poly.entity_id
_entity_poly.type
_entity_poly.pdbx_seq_one_letter_code
_entity_poly.pdbx_strand_id
1 'polypeptide(L)'
;MKLFSCECCAQPLFFENTRCESCHHEVGYLHKQADLTALNPAEAPGKWYPMEPGLEDQVHVYCANHQYDACNWLLGPQEAAEGPYCYACQFNRTIPDLSDPHNLERWRKIEVAKHRLFHALIRLDLPMVSRREDPENGLAFDFLDDAPDGSAPVMTGHDNGLITLAVREADDDQRERMRVEMGEYYRTLLGHFRHEIGHYFWNVLIRDRRRLERCRAVFGDDRQDYQEALKAHYAKPPSENWRETHVSVYAASHPWEDFAETWAHYLHIVSTLETAWLYGIAIAPQTPEAAQYSTPALSGNPYRTLGFDEIMNAWLPLSMAVNSLNRSMGLQDFYPFVLTGAIRQKLAFIHDVIRETQQSRDAQRQDQSERAALTMSEGHAAE
;
A
#
# COMPACT_ATOMS: atom_id res chain seq x y z
N MET A 1 3.40 9.11 -0.17
CA MET A 1 4.62 8.68 -0.85
C MET A 1 5.74 9.59 -0.43
N LYS A 2 6.84 9.01 0.07
CA LYS A 2 7.97 9.75 0.59
C LYS A 2 8.62 10.61 -0.52
N LEU A 3 9.09 11.80 -0.17
CA LEU A 3 10.00 12.59 -1.01
C LEU A 3 11.43 12.14 -0.69
N PHE A 4 12.09 11.54 -1.66
CA PHE A 4 13.44 10.99 -1.51
C PHE A 4 14.47 12.01 -1.98
N SER A 5 15.74 11.84 -1.61
CA SER A 5 16.81 12.76 -1.97
C SER A 5 18.05 11.99 -2.40
N CYS A 6 18.61 12.33 -3.55
CA CYS A 6 19.87 11.74 -4.01
C CYS A 6 21.03 12.16 -3.10
N GLU A 7 21.76 11.21 -2.54
CA GLU A 7 22.88 11.45 -1.62
C GLU A 7 24.08 12.13 -2.32
N CYS A 8 24.18 12.00 -3.64
CA CYS A 8 25.24 12.62 -4.43
C CYS A 8 25.01 14.13 -4.68
N CYS A 9 23.77 14.55 -4.97
CA CYS A 9 23.49 15.93 -5.42
C CYS A 9 22.27 16.62 -4.78
N ALA A 10 21.62 15.97 -3.81
CA ALA A 10 20.41 16.42 -3.13
C ALA A 10 19.19 16.67 -4.03
N GLN A 11 19.22 16.22 -5.29
CA GLN A 11 18.06 16.30 -6.18
C GLN A 11 16.92 15.45 -5.61
N PRO A 12 15.67 15.96 -5.60
CA PRO A 12 14.51 15.15 -5.26
C PRO A 12 14.36 13.94 -6.18
N LEU A 13 14.10 12.79 -5.57
CA LEU A 13 13.83 11.53 -6.25
C LEU A 13 12.37 11.11 -6.01
N PHE A 14 11.79 10.51 -7.03
CA PHE A 14 10.47 9.90 -7.02
C PHE A 14 10.60 8.38 -6.91
N PHE A 15 9.60 7.75 -6.32
CA PHE A 15 9.65 6.34 -5.91
C PHE A 15 10.06 5.36 -7.02
N GLU A 16 9.70 5.65 -8.27
CA GLU A 16 10.00 4.82 -9.43
C GLU A 16 11.33 5.14 -10.13
N ASN A 17 12.08 6.15 -9.66
CA ASN A 17 13.37 6.48 -10.28
C ASN A 17 14.35 5.31 -10.14
N THR A 18 14.98 4.96 -11.25
CA THR A 18 16.17 4.09 -11.32
C THR A 18 17.45 4.89 -11.47
N ARG A 19 17.36 6.19 -11.77
CA ARG A 19 18.50 7.08 -11.97
C ARG A 19 18.16 8.48 -11.48
N CYS A 20 19.16 9.21 -11.00
CA CYS A 20 19.03 10.63 -10.71
C CYS A 20 19.06 11.45 -12.02
N GLU A 21 18.05 12.29 -12.26
CA GLU A 21 17.98 13.14 -13.46
C GLU A 21 19.05 14.26 -13.48
N SER A 22 19.65 14.59 -12.33
CA SER A 22 20.65 15.66 -12.21
C SER A 22 22.08 15.13 -12.30
N CYS A 23 22.47 14.24 -11.39
CA CYS A 23 23.84 13.71 -11.34
C CYS A 23 24.01 12.34 -12.02
N HIS A 24 22.93 11.78 -12.58
CA HIS A 24 22.96 10.56 -13.38
C HIS A 24 23.44 9.29 -12.68
N HIS A 25 23.59 9.30 -11.36
CA HIS A 25 23.84 8.09 -10.58
C HIS A 25 22.65 7.15 -10.68
N GLU A 26 22.92 5.85 -10.75
CA GLU A 26 21.89 4.83 -10.56
C GLU A 26 21.33 4.94 -9.15
N VAL A 27 20.06 4.60 -9.01
CA VAL A 27 19.27 4.71 -7.78
C VAL A 27 18.51 3.40 -7.58
N GLY A 28 18.43 2.94 -6.34
CA GLY A 28 17.62 1.78 -5.99
C GLY A 28 16.91 1.94 -4.66
N TYR A 29 15.85 1.15 -4.47
CA TYR A 29 15.04 1.18 -3.25
C TYR A 29 15.51 0.14 -2.25
N LEU A 30 15.80 0.59 -1.03
CA LEU A 30 16.15 -0.22 0.14
C LEU A 30 14.94 -0.37 1.04
N HIS A 31 14.33 -1.55 1.02
CA HIS A 31 13.05 -1.77 1.72
C HIS A 31 13.16 -1.72 3.25
N LYS A 32 14.31 -2.10 3.83
CA LYS A 32 14.54 -2.05 5.30
C LYS A 32 14.61 -0.62 5.84
N GLN A 33 15.20 0.29 5.07
CA GLN A 33 15.26 1.73 5.36
C GLN A 33 14.00 2.48 4.86
N ALA A 34 13.24 1.83 3.98
CA ALA A 34 12.16 2.44 3.21
C ALA A 34 12.62 3.74 2.51
N ASP A 35 13.80 3.67 1.89
CA ASP A 35 14.46 4.80 1.22
C ASP A 35 14.94 4.46 -0.19
N LEU A 36 15.13 5.50 -1.02
CA LEU A 36 15.89 5.41 -2.27
C LEU A 36 17.31 5.87 -1.99
N THR A 37 18.27 5.14 -2.53
CA THR A 37 19.69 5.45 -2.39
C THR A 37 20.37 5.54 -3.75
N ALA A 38 21.26 6.51 -3.92
CA ALA A 38 22.20 6.54 -5.02
C ALA A 38 23.22 5.40 -4.89
N LEU A 39 23.73 4.94 -6.02
CA LEU A 39 24.55 3.73 -6.09
C LEU A 39 25.91 4.01 -6.72
N ASN A 40 26.96 3.55 -6.05
CA ASN A 40 28.30 3.44 -6.61
C ASN A 40 28.46 2.06 -7.27
N PRO A 41 29.07 1.96 -8.46
CA PRO A 41 29.33 0.67 -9.08
C PRO A 41 30.38 -0.11 -8.27
N ALA A 42 30.13 -1.41 -8.06
CA ALA A 42 31.14 -2.31 -7.52
C ALA A 42 32.07 -2.84 -8.63
N GLU A 43 33.16 -3.52 -8.24
CA GLU A 43 34.13 -4.08 -9.21
C GLU A 43 33.50 -5.12 -10.15
N ALA A 44 32.53 -5.89 -9.65
CA ALA A 44 31.85 -6.93 -10.41
C ALA A 44 30.55 -6.39 -11.08
N PRO A 45 30.27 -6.74 -12.34
CA PRO A 45 29.08 -6.26 -13.05
C PRO A 45 27.77 -6.59 -12.34
N GLY A 46 26.82 -5.64 -12.36
CA GLY A 46 25.49 -5.79 -11.76
C GLY A 46 25.47 -5.72 -10.23
N LYS A 47 26.60 -5.39 -9.61
CA LYS A 47 26.74 -5.21 -8.16
C LYS A 47 26.99 -3.74 -7.84
N TRP A 48 26.43 -3.29 -6.72
CA TRP A 48 26.37 -1.89 -6.34
C TRP A 48 26.66 -1.70 -4.86
N TYR A 49 27.25 -0.56 -4.51
CA TYR A 49 27.38 -0.09 -3.14
C TYR A 49 26.39 1.07 -2.93
N PRO A 50 25.37 0.91 -2.07
CA PRO A 50 24.51 2.01 -1.63
C PRO A 50 25.33 3.17 -1.06
N MET A 51 24.86 4.39 -1.30
CA MET A 51 25.34 5.58 -0.58
C MET A 51 24.60 5.78 0.76
N GLU A 52 23.62 4.94 1.06
CA GLU A 52 22.90 4.90 2.34
C GLU A 52 23.86 4.65 3.52
N PRO A 53 23.83 5.50 4.56
CA PRO A 53 24.70 5.36 5.72
C PRO A 53 24.59 3.99 6.42
N GLY A 54 25.74 3.36 6.66
CA GLY A 54 25.86 2.04 7.30
C GLY A 54 25.77 0.84 6.33
N LEU A 55 25.53 1.08 5.04
CA LEU A 55 25.48 0.05 4.00
C LEU A 55 26.57 0.21 2.93
N GLU A 56 27.49 1.16 3.08
CA GLU A 56 28.45 1.57 2.05
C GLU A 56 29.41 0.44 1.65
N ASP A 57 29.73 -0.46 2.58
CA ASP A 57 30.58 -1.63 2.34
C ASP A 57 29.80 -2.90 1.98
N GLN A 58 28.46 -2.81 1.92
CA GLN A 58 27.59 -3.94 1.65
C GLN A 58 27.19 -3.98 0.18
N VAL A 59 27.62 -5.03 -0.49
CA VAL A 59 27.28 -5.24 -1.90
C VAL A 59 25.81 -5.59 -2.06
N HIS A 60 25.10 -4.78 -2.82
CA HIS A 60 23.71 -4.98 -3.20
C HIS A 60 23.59 -5.32 -4.69
N VAL A 61 22.49 -5.94 -5.06
CA VAL A 61 22.10 -6.21 -6.45
C VAL A 61 20.68 -5.77 -6.69
N TYR A 62 20.35 -5.38 -7.92
CA TYR A 62 18.96 -5.16 -8.30
C TYR A 62 18.17 -6.47 -8.29
N CYS A 63 16.87 -6.36 -7.98
CA CYS A 63 15.90 -7.42 -8.22
C CYS A 63 15.99 -7.93 -9.67
N ALA A 64 15.82 -9.22 -9.89
CA ALA A 64 15.76 -9.79 -11.24
C ALA A 64 14.71 -9.14 -12.13
N ASN A 65 13.62 -8.60 -11.56
CA ASN A 65 12.59 -7.90 -12.32
C ASN A 65 13.01 -6.50 -12.81
N HIS A 66 14.18 -6.01 -12.38
CA HIS A 66 14.77 -4.77 -12.89
C HIS A 66 15.13 -4.85 -14.38
N GLN A 67 15.52 -6.03 -14.87
CA GLN A 67 15.82 -6.25 -16.30
C GLN A 67 14.63 -5.97 -17.22
N TYR A 68 13.42 -5.96 -16.64
CA TYR A 68 12.16 -5.70 -17.34
C TYR A 68 11.64 -4.28 -17.08
N ASP A 69 12.41 -3.37 -16.48
CA ASP A 69 11.97 -2.04 -16.04
C ASP A 69 10.73 -2.07 -15.13
N ALA A 70 10.50 -3.18 -14.42
CA ALA A 70 9.33 -3.37 -13.57
C ALA A 70 9.64 -3.15 -12.08
N CYS A 71 10.91 -3.05 -11.71
CA CYS A 71 11.36 -2.93 -10.32
C CYS A 71 12.67 -2.12 -10.21
N ASN A 72 12.79 -1.29 -9.18
CA ASN A 72 14.02 -0.59 -8.81
C ASN A 72 14.55 -1.01 -7.43
N TRP A 73 14.03 -2.09 -6.84
CA TRP A 73 14.38 -2.51 -5.48
C TRP A 73 15.68 -3.29 -5.46
N LEU A 74 16.43 -3.12 -4.37
CA LEU A 74 17.71 -3.75 -4.14
C LEU A 74 17.56 -4.94 -3.18
N LEU A 75 18.47 -5.91 -3.32
CA LEU A 75 18.68 -7.01 -2.39
C LEU A 75 20.04 -6.83 -1.72
N GLY A 76 20.06 -6.89 -0.39
CA GLY A 76 21.30 -6.98 0.37
C GLY A 76 21.95 -8.35 0.25
N PRO A 77 23.17 -8.54 0.78
CA PRO A 77 23.93 -9.79 0.62
C PRO A 77 23.18 -11.06 1.05
N GLN A 78 22.46 -11.00 2.17
CA GLN A 78 21.69 -12.14 2.69
C GLN A 78 20.48 -12.46 1.80
N GLU A 79 19.76 -11.43 1.35
CA GLU A 79 18.56 -11.58 0.51
C GLU A 79 18.92 -12.11 -0.87
N ALA A 80 20.02 -11.63 -1.45
CA ALA A 80 20.53 -12.11 -2.73
C ALA A 80 20.99 -13.58 -2.67
N ALA A 81 21.36 -14.08 -1.48
CA ALA A 81 21.69 -15.50 -1.28
C ALA A 81 20.44 -16.40 -1.22
N GLU A 82 19.30 -15.87 -0.77
CA GLU A 82 18.02 -16.60 -0.71
C GLU A 82 17.31 -16.67 -2.06
N GLY A 83 17.53 -15.67 -2.92
CA GLY A 83 17.01 -15.68 -4.28
C GLY A 83 17.16 -14.34 -5.00
N PRO A 84 16.71 -14.29 -6.26
CA PRO A 84 16.93 -13.12 -7.12
C PRO A 84 15.84 -12.04 -7.00
N TYR A 85 14.81 -12.26 -6.18
CA TYR A 85 13.64 -11.38 -6.11
C TYR A 85 13.64 -10.55 -4.82
N CYS A 86 13.43 -9.24 -4.94
CA CYS A 86 13.33 -8.34 -3.79
C CYS A 86 12.13 -8.66 -2.90
N TYR A 87 12.08 -8.00 -1.75
CA TYR A 87 11.05 -8.23 -0.73
C TYR A 87 9.61 -8.13 -1.25
N ALA A 88 9.29 -7.27 -2.23
CA ALA A 88 7.96 -7.18 -2.82
C ALA A 88 7.74 -8.16 -3.98
N CYS A 89 8.75 -8.39 -4.83
CA CYS A 89 8.61 -9.29 -5.98
C CYS A 89 8.54 -10.77 -5.58
N GLN A 90 9.11 -11.17 -4.44
CA GLN A 90 9.03 -12.55 -3.96
C GLN A 90 7.60 -13.01 -3.61
N PHE A 91 6.66 -12.09 -3.43
CA PHE A 91 5.24 -12.40 -3.21
C PHE A 91 4.49 -12.71 -4.51
N ASN A 92 5.10 -12.53 -5.69
CA ASN A 92 4.49 -12.97 -6.93
C ASN A 92 4.60 -14.49 -7.05
N ARG A 93 3.45 -15.15 -7.14
CA ARG A 93 3.37 -16.57 -7.46
C ARG A 93 3.28 -16.77 -8.97
N THR A 94 2.42 -15.99 -9.63
CA THR A 94 2.23 -16.04 -11.09
C THR A 94 2.32 -14.64 -11.68
N ILE A 95 3.06 -14.50 -12.78
CA ILE A 95 3.12 -13.30 -13.61
C ILE A 95 2.68 -13.67 -15.04
N PRO A 96 2.21 -12.71 -15.86
CA PRO A 96 1.83 -13.02 -17.23
C PRO A 96 3.04 -13.38 -18.10
N ASP A 97 2.78 -13.95 -19.28
CA ASP A 97 3.81 -14.19 -20.28
C ASP A 97 4.40 -12.85 -20.78
N LEU A 98 5.65 -12.58 -20.38
CA LEU A 98 6.36 -11.35 -20.72
C LEU A 98 6.92 -11.35 -22.15
N SER A 99 6.81 -12.46 -22.89
CA SER A 99 7.17 -12.49 -24.31
C SER A 99 6.17 -11.69 -25.17
N ASP A 100 4.94 -11.49 -24.67
CA ASP A 100 4.00 -10.52 -25.21
C ASP A 100 4.33 -9.11 -24.68
N PRO A 101 4.72 -8.16 -25.56
CA PRO A 101 5.03 -6.79 -25.16
C PRO A 101 3.88 -6.08 -24.44
N HIS A 102 2.63 -6.43 -24.74
CA HIS A 102 1.47 -5.84 -24.10
C HIS A 102 1.34 -6.27 -22.64
N ASN A 103 1.55 -7.56 -22.38
CA ASN A 103 1.58 -8.10 -21.03
C ASN A 103 2.76 -7.56 -20.22
N LEU A 104 3.92 -7.35 -20.85
CA LEU A 104 5.04 -6.65 -20.21
C LEU A 104 4.66 -5.22 -19.79
N GLU A 105 4.02 -4.44 -20.66
CA GLU A 105 3.60 -3.07 -20.31
C GLU A 105 2.58 -3.04 -19.16
N ARG A 106 1.56 -3.91 -19.24
CA ARG A 106 0.53 -4.03 -18.20
C ARG A 106 1.13 -4.46 -16.87
N TRP A 107 2.01 -5.46 -16.90
CA TRP A 107 2.67 -5.96 -15.71
C TRP A 107 3.58 -4.91 -15.05
N ARG A 108 4.27 -4.06 -15.83
CA ARG A 108 5.01 -2.90 -15.27
C ARG A 108 4.10 -1.97 -14.48
N LYS A 109 2.91 -1.62 -15.00
CA LYS A 109 1.93 -0.77 -14.30
C LYS A 109 1.44 -1.43 -13.01
N ILE A 110 1.20 -2.75 -13.04
CA ILE A 110 0.80 -3.55 -11.88
C ILE A 110 1.91 -3.56 -10.82
N GLU A 111 3.16 -3.83 -11.20
CA GLU A 111 4.29 -3.84 -10.27
C GLU A 111 4.52 -2.46 -9.65
N VAL A 112 4.39 -1.35 -10.41
CA VAL A 112 4.44 0.00 -9.82
C VAL A 112 3.38 0.16 -8.73
N ALA A 113 2.12 -0.18 -9.01
CA ALA A 113 1.05 -0.10 -8.01
C ALA A 113 1.32 -1.00 -6.80
N LYS A 114 1.77 -2.24 -7.02
CA LYS A 114 2.11 -3.19 -5.95
C LYS A 114 3.28 -2.68 -5.10
N HIS A 115 4.36 -2.16 -5.70
CA HIS A 115 5.49 -1.59 -4.96
C HIS A 115 5.05 -0.41 -4.06
N ARG A 116 4.13 0.44 -4.54
CA ARG A 116 3.56 1.52 -3.73
C ARG A 116 2.74 1.00 -2.54
N LEU A 117 1.99 -0.10 -2.74
CA LEU A 117 1.32 -0.79 -1.65
C LEU A 117 2.35 -1.31 -0.64
N PHE A 118 3.34 -2.08 -1.08
CA PHE A 118 4.35 -2.65 -0.20
C PHE A 118 5.13 -1.59 0.58
N HIS A 119 5.49 -0.47 -0.07
CA HIS A 119 6.07 0.69 0.64
C HIS A 119 5.16 1.14 1.79
N ALA A 120 3.85 1.30 1.56
CA ALA A 120 2.92 1.69 2.61
C ALA A 120 2.85 0.65 3.74
N LEU A 121 2.81 -0.65 3.41
CA LEU A 121 2.77 -1.74 4.40
C LEU A 121 4.05 -1.82 5.24
N ILE A 122 5.22 -1.60 4.62
CA ILE A 122 6.52 -1.51 5.31
C ILE A 122 6.54 -0.29 6.24
N ARG A 123 6.06 0.86 5.78
CA ARG A 123 6.01 2.09 6.60
C ARG A 123 5.06 1.95 7.78
N LEU A 124 3.96 1.20 7.62
CA LEU A 124 3.08 0.79 8.71
C LEU A 124 3.65 -0.35 9.55
N ASP A 125 4.72 -1.03 9.13
CA ASP A 125 5.30 -2.22 9.78
C ASP A 125 4.24 -3.26 10.13
N LEU A 126 3.44 -3.58 9.11
CA LEU A 126 2.47 -4.66 9.21
C LEU A 126 3.14 -6.01 8.92
N PRO A 127 2.69 -7.08 9.60
CA PRO A 127 3.21 -8.42 9.35
C PRO A 127 2.78 -8.91 7.96
N MET A 128 3.76 -9.25 7.12
CA MET A 128 3.55 -9.88 5.81
C MET A 128 4.29 -11.20 5.83
N VAL A 129 3.55 -12.30 5.76
CA VAL A 129 4.09 -13.67 5.72
C VAL A 129 3.90 -14.18 4.31
N SER A 130 4.98 -14.62 3.66
CA SER A 130 4.90 -15.12 2.29
C SER A 130 4.33 -16.54 2.24
N ARG A 131 3.84 -16.97 1.07
CA ARG A 131 3.51 -18.39 0.81
C ARG A 131 4.69 -19.35 0.95
N ARG A 132 5.94 -18.85 0.97
CA ARG A 132 7.12 -19.68 1.25
C ARG A 132 7.23 -20.03 2.73
N GLU A 133 6.82 -19.10 3.60
CA GLU A 133 6.83 -19.26 5.05
C GLU A 133 5.55 -19.94 5.57
N ASP A 134 4.38 -19.57 5.03
CA ASP A 134 3.08 -20.19 5.31
C ASP A 134 2.41 -20.59 3.99
N PRO A 135 2.56 -21.86 3.55
CA PRO A 135 1.99 -22.33 2.29
C PRO A 135 0.46 -22.24 2.19
N GLU A 136 -0.26 -22.24 3.31
CA GLU A 136 -1.73 -22.30 3.33
C GLU A 136 -2.38 -20.93 3.46
N ASN A 137 -1.81 -20.03 4.28
CA ASN A 137 -2.41 -18.71 4.59
C ASN A 137 -1.51 -17.52 4.24
N GLY A 138 -0.30 -17.77 3.74
CA GLY A 138 0.64 -16.72 3.36
C GLY A 138 0.10 -15.82 2.24
N LEU A 139 0.59 -14.60 2.20
CA LEU A 139 0.31 -13.66 1.12
C LEU A 139 1.00 -14.11 -0.17
N ALA A 140 0.27 -14.06 -1.28
CA ALA A 140 0.82 -14.17 -2.63
C ALA A 140 -0.04 -13.43 -3.65
N PHE A 141 0.55 -13.12 -4.80
CA PHE A 141 -0.12 -12.45 -5.90
C PHE A 141 -0.07 -13.30 -7.17
N ASP A 142 -1.22 -13.42 -7.84
CA ASP A 142 -1.36 -13.94 -9.18
C ASP A 142 -1.78 -12.82 -10.13
N PHE A 143 -0.96 -12.56 -11.14
CA PHE A 143 -1.29 -11.68 -12.25
C PHE A 143 -1.58 -12.52 -13.47
N LEU A 144 -2.86 -12.70 -13.75
CA LEU A 144 -3.31 -13.63 -14.78
C LEU A 144 -3.87 -12.87 -15.98
N ASP A 145 -3.51 -13.34 -17.17
CA ASP A 145 -4.11 -12.89 -18.41
C ASP A 145 -5.30 -13.80 -18.76
N ASP A 146 -6.23 -13.28 -19.57
CA ASP A 146 -7.36 -14.07 -20.03
C ASP A 146 -6.90 -15.22 -20.93
N ALA A 147 -7.66 -16.32 -20.90
CA ALA A 147 -7.45 -17.38 -21.87
C ALA A 147 -7.56 -16.79 -23.30
N PRO A 148 -6.63 -17.10 -24.24
CA PRO A 148 -6.65 -16.51 -25.59
C PRO A 148 -7.94 -16.78 -26.39
N ASP A 149 -8.68 -17.83 -26.03
CA ASP A 149 -9.96 -18.20 -26.62
C ASP A 149 -11.18 -17.55 -25.96
N GLY A 150 -10.96 -16.71 -24.93
CA GLY A 150 -11.99 -16.01 -24.17
C GLY A 150 -12.87 -16.92 -23.29
N SER A 151 -12.51 -18.20 -23.13
CA SER A 151 -13.34 -19.19 -22.45
C SER A 151 -13.37 -19.05 -20.92
N ALA A 152 -12.34 -18.43 -20.34
CA ALA A 152 -12.16 -18.26 -18.91
C ALA A 152 -11.67 -16.85 -18.59
N PRO A 153 -12.57 -15.86 -18.45
CA PRO A 153 -12.17 -14.54 -18.02
C PRO A 153 -11.64 -14.60 -16.59
N VAL A 154 -10.44 -14.08 -16.37
CA VAL A 154 -9.85 -13.94 -15.04
C VAL A 154 -10.71 -12.99 -14.23
N MET A 155 -11.06 -13.41 -13.01
CA MET A 155 -11.72 -12.56 -12.03
C MET A 155 -10.69 -12.08 -11.00
N THR A 156 -10.64 -10.77 -10.79
CA THR A 156 -9.90 -10.16 -9.70
C THR A 156 -10.59 -10.45 -8.37
N GLY A 157 -9.81 -10.71 -7.34
CA GLY A 157 -10.32 -10.94 -5.99
C GLY A 157 -9.27 -11.58 -5.09
N HIS A 158 -9.72 -12.16 -3.99
CA HIS A 158 -8.85 -12.79 -3.01
C HIS A 158 -9.37 -14.16 -2.58
N ASP A 159 -8.45 -15.03 -2.15
CA ASP A 159 -8.75 -16.32 -1.52
C ASP A 159 -7.65 -16.67 -0.50
N ASN A 160 -7.98 -16.60 0.80
CA ASN A 160 -7.08 -17.00 1.90
C ASN A 160 -5.64 -16.45 1.79
N GLY A 161 -5.48 -15.17 1.42
CA GLY A 161 -4.18 -14.53 1.27
C GLY A 161 -3.55 -14.63 -0.12
N LEU A 162 -4.14 -15.40 -1.04
CA LEU A 162 -3.88 -15.23 -2.47
C LEU A 162 -4.70 -14.04 -2.98
N ILE A 163 -4.05 -13.07 -3.60
CA ILE A 163 -4.70 -11.96 -4.31
C ILE A 163 -4.49 -12.17 -5.80
N THR A 164 -5.58 -12.26 -6.55
CA THR A 164 -5.56 -12.42 -8.01
C THR A 164 -5.97 -11.11 -8.65
N LEU A 165 -5.17 -10.58 -9.58
CA LEU A 165 -5.56 -9.45 -10.43
C LEU A 165 -5.54 -9.90 -11.90
N ALA A 166 -6.60 -9.56 -12.63
CA ALA A 166 -6.60 -9.68 -14.08
C ALA A 166 -5.66 -8.62 -14.70
N VAL A 167 -4.75 -9.06 -15.57
CA VAL A 167 -3.72 -8.19 -16.14
C VAL A 167 -4.33 -7.06 -17.00
N ARG A 168 -5.49 -7.31 -17.62
CA ARG A 168 -6.29 -6.30 -18.34
C ARG A 168 -6.74 -5.12 -17.47
N GLU A 169 -6.76 -5.23 -16.14
CA GLU A 169 -7.04 -4.08 -15.27
C GLU A 169 -5.96 -3.00 -15.34
N ALA A 170 -4.80 -3.31 -15.91
CA ALA A 170 -3.76 -2.32 -16.16
C ALA A 170 -4.08 -1.37 -17.32
N ASP A 171 -5.07 -1.68 -18.15
CA ASP A 171 -5.48 -0.83 -19.27
C ASP A 171 -6.43 0.28 -18.79
N ASP A 172 -6.11 1.52 -19.17
CA ASP A 172 -6.82 2.73 -18.71
C ASP A 172 -8.27 2.76 -19.22
N ASP A 173 -8.50 2.35 -20.47
CA ASP A 173 -9.80 2.28 -21.11
C ASP A 173 -10.70 1.21 -20.47
N GLN A 174 -10.13 0.04 -20.15
CA GLN A 174 -10.85 -1.02 -19.45
C GLN A 174 -11.22 -0.59 -18.02
N ARG A 175 -10.30 0.06 -17.30
CA ARG A 175 -10.63 0.60 -15.97
C ARG A 175 -11.71 1.67 -16.01
N GLU A 176 -11.64 2.60 -16.96
CA GLU A 176 -12.65 3.64 -17.08
C GLU A 176 -14.02 3.06 -17.45
N ARG A 177 -14.03 2.07 -18.35
CA ARG A 177 -15.24 1.33 -18.70
C ARG A 177 -15.85 0.63 -17.49
N MET A 178 -15.07 -0.15 -16.75
CA MET A 178 -15.52 -0.84 -15.53
C MET A 178 -16.00 0.15 -14.47
N ARG A 179 -15.28 1.27 -14.29
CA ARG A 179 -15.67 2.34 -13.35
C ARG A 179 -17.07 2.86 -13.68
N VAL A 180 -17.34 3.12 -14.96
CA VAL A 180 -18.66 3.59 -15.42
C VAL A 180 -19.73 2.51 -15.28
N GLU A 181 -19.44 1.27 -15.71
CA GLU A 181 -20.38 0.14 -15.65
C GLU A 181 -20.77 -0.21 -14.20
N MET A 182 -19.83 -0.12 -13.26
CA MET A 182 -20.04 -0.40 -11.84
C MET A 182 -20.53 0.82 -11.03
N GLY A 183 -20.64 1.99 -11.67
CA GLY A 183 -21.03 3.24 -10.99
C GLY A 183 -20.02 3.68 -9.92
N GLU A 184 -18.76 3.31 -10.07
CA GLU A 184 -17.68 3.63 -9.13
C GLU A 184 -17.20 5.07 -9.34
N TYR A 185 -16.85 5.73 -8.24
CA TYR A 185 -16.30 7.09 -8.31
C TYR A 185 -14.82 7.10 -8.68
N TYR A 186 -14.10 6.02 -8.39
CA TYR A 186 -12.64 5.97 -8.46
C TYR A 186 -12.18 4.52 -8.63
N ARG A 187 -11.46 4.22 -9.72
CA ARG A 187 -10.90 2.89 -10.00
C ARG A 187 -9.44 3.02 -10.41
N THR A 188 -8.52 2.57 -9.56
CA THR A 188 -7.08 2.53 -9.86
C THR A 188 -6.48 1.20 -9.43
N LEU A 189 -5.41 0.76 -10.10
CA LEU A 189 -4.68 -0.46 -9.71
C LEU A 189 -4.27 -0.44 -8.22
N LEU A 190 -3.75 0.70 -7.75
CA LEU A 190 -3.36 0.84 -6.35
C LEU A 190 -4.58 0.80 -5.40
N GLY A 191 -5.72 1.36 -5.81
CA GLY A 191 -6.97 1.26 -5.07
C GLY A 191 -7.42 -0.21 -4.92
N HIS A 192 -7.42 -0.98 -6.00
CA HIS A 192 -7.75 -2.41 -5.94
C HIS A 192 -6.79 -3.19 -5.06
N PHE A 193 -5.48 -2.99 -5.22
CA PHE A 193 -4.50 -3.63 -4.34
C PHE A 193 -4.76 -3.33 -2.87
N ARG A 194 -5.15 -2.09 -2.55
CA ARG A 194 -5.49 -1.67 -1.19
C ARG A 194 -6.80 -2.28 -0.68
N HIS A 195 -7.76 -2.53 -1.56
CA HIS A 195 -8.98 -3.26 -1.23
C HIS A 195 -8.65 -4.74 -0.95
N GLU A 196 -8.05 -5.44 -1.91
CA GLU A 196 -7.79 -6.89 -1.82
C GLU A 196 -6.87 -7.25 -0.65
N ILE A 197 -5.84 -6.42 -0.39
CA ILE A 197 -4.97 -6.63 0.77
C ILE A 197 -5.70 -6.38 2.10
N GLY A 198 -6.78 -5.60 2.10
CA GLY A 198 -7.65 -5.42 3.24
C GLY A 198 -8.21 -6.76 3.72
N HIS A 199 -8.66 -7.62 2.80
CA HIS A 199 -9.14 -8.96 3.14
C HIS A 199 -8.06 -9.86 3.75
N TYR A 200 -6.82 -9.79 3.25
CA TYR A 200 -5.69 -10.47 3.89
C TYR A 200 -5.46 -9.96 5.33
N PHE A 201 -5.46 -8.65 5.54
CA PHE A 201 -5.29 -8.09 6.87
C PHE A 201 -6.49 -8.28 7.79
N TRP A 202 -7.70 -8.50 7.27
CA TRP A 202 -8.82 -8.95 8.08
C TRP A 202 -8.52 -10.31 8.74
N ASN A 203 -8.00 -11.27 7.97
CA ASN A 203 -7.56 -12.55 8.52
C ASN A 203 -6.47 -12.36 9.58
N VAL A 204 -5.38 -11.67 9.21
CA VAL A 204 -4.17 -11.58 10.05
C VAL A 204 -4.35 -10.69 11.28
N LEU A 205 -5.12 -9.59 11.19
CA LEU A 205 -5.23 -8.60 12.25
C LEU A 205 -6.54 -8.67 13.03
N ILE A 206 -7.59 -9.28 12.47
CA ILE A 206 -8.90 -9.38 13.10
C ILE A 206 -9.19 -10.82 13.56
N ARG A 207 -9.33 -11.75 12.61
CA ARG A 207 -9.66 -13.15 12.87
C ARG A 207 -8.63 -13.80 13.80
N ASP A 208 -7.36 -13.71 13.43
CA ASP A 208 -6.28 -14.44 14.10
C ASP A 208 -5.78 -13.74 15.39
N ARG A 209 -6.24 -12.51 15.64
CA ARG A 209 -5.93 -11.71 16.84
C ARG A 209 -7.11 -11.55 17.78
N ARG A 210 -8.17 -12.36 17.62
CA ARG A 210 -9.37 -12.37 18.48
C ARG A 210 -10.08 -11.01 18.56
N ARG A 211 -10.09 -10.24 17.46
CA ARG A 211 -10.77 -8.93 17.39
C ARG A 211 -12.14 -8.98 16.67
N LEU A 212 -12.66 -10.18 16.38
CA LEU A 212 -13.92 -10.39 15.63
C LEU A 212 -15.10 -9.61 16.23
N GLU A 213 -15.36 -9.75 17.54
CA GLU A 213 -16.51 -9.06 18.16
C GLU A 213 -16.38 -7.53 18.10
N ARG A 214 -15.16 -7.00 18.26
CA ARG A 214 -14.89 -5.55 18.12
C ARG A 214 -15.09 -5.08 16.67
N CYS A 215 -14.70 -5.90 15.70
CA CYS A 215 -14.91 -5.63 14.29
C CYS A 215 -16.40 -5.66 13.94
N ARG A 216 -17.14 -6.67 14.43
CA ARG A 216 -18.60 -6.81 14.22
C ARG A 216 -19.39 -5.64 14.78
N ALA A 217 -18.98 -5.11 15.93
CA ALA A 217 -19.59 -3.92 16.52
C ALA A 217 -19.47 -2.66 15.65
N VAL A 218 -18.52 -2.63 14.71
CA VAL A 218 -18.22 -1.47 13.86
C VAL A 218 -18.68 -1.66 12.41
N PHE A 219 -18.49 -2.85 11.84
CA PHE A 219 -18.75 -3.17 10.43
C PHE A 219 -20.01 -4.02 10.21
N GLY A 220 -20.55 -4.64 11.26
CA GLY A 220 -21.67 -5.58 11.17
C GLY A 220 -21.23 -7.04 11.14
N ASP A 221 -22.20 -7.95 11.01
CA ASP A 221 -21.98 -9.39 11.17
C ASP A 221 -21.39 -10.03 9.89
N ASP A 222 -20.09 -10.36 9.93
CA ASP A 222 -19.37 -11.04 8.84
C ASP A 222 -19.81 -12.48 8.57
N ARG A 223 -20.66 -13.08 9.42
CA ARG A 223 -21.14 -14.47 9.23
C ARG A 223 -22.28 -14.59 8.23
N GLN A 224 -22.75 -13.48 7.66
CA GLN A 224 -23.74 -13.49 6.59
C GLN A 224 -23.20 -14.28 5.40
N ASP A 225 -24.07 -14.99 4.68
CA ASP A 225 -23.64 -15.69 3.47
C ASP A 225 -23.23 -14.66 2.42
N TYR A 226 -21.95 -14.69 2.07
CA TYR A 226 -21.34 -13.72 1.17
C TYR A 226 -22.01 -13.67 -0.20
N GLN A 227 -22.32 -14.85 -0.77
CA GLN A 227 -22.90 -14.95 -2.11
C GLN A 227 -24.36 -14.51 -2.12
N GLU A 228 -25.13 -14.85 -1.09
CA GLU A 228 -26.50 -14.35 -0.93
C GLU A 228 -26.54 -12.84 -0.69
N ALA A 229 -25.61 -12.28 0.10
CA ALA A 229 -25.50 -10.85 0.34
C ALA A 229 -25.20 -10.06 -0.94
N LEU A 230 -24.23 -10.52 -1.75
CA LEU A 230 -23.94 -9.91 -3.05
C LEU A 230 -25.12 -10.02 -4.02
N LYS A 231 -25.78 -11.18 -4.11
CA LYS A 231 -26.98 -11.34 -4.94
C LYS A 231 -28.08 -10.37 -4.52
N ALA A 232 -28.31 -10.23 -3.21
CA ALA A 232 -29.30 -9.30 -2.68
C ALA A 232 -28.93 -7.84 -2.96
N HIS A 233 -27.64 -7.50 -2.89
CA HIS A 233 -27.12 -6.17 -3.19
C HIS A 233 -27.39 -5.77 -4.65
N TYR A 234 -27.04 -6.63 -5.62
CA TYR A 234 -27.25 -6.33 -7.04
C TYR A 234 -28.71 -6.47 -7.51
N ALA A 235 -29.55 -7.16 -6.75
CA ALA A 235 -30.98 -7.30 -7.07
C ALA A 235 -31.80 -6.02 -6.80
N LYS A 236 -31.25 -5.03 -6.08
CA LYS A 236 -31.95 -3.80 -5.67
C LYS A 236 -31.08 -2.58 -5.94
N PRO A 237 -31.69 -1.41 -6.23
CA PRO A 237 -30.93 -0.17 -6.23
C PRO A 237 -30.32 0.09 -4.85
N PRO A 238 -29.13 0.73 -4.78
CA PRO A 238 -28.51 1.08 -3.51
C PRO A 238 -29.44 1.94 -2.65
N SER A 239 -29.45 1.70 -1.34
CA SER A 239 -30.24 2.51 -0.39
C SER A 239 -29.83 3.98 -0.47
N GLU A 240 -30.78 4.93 -0.49
CA GLU A 240 -30.46 6.36 -0.64
C GLU A 240 -29.50 6.88 0.45
N ASN A 241 -29.55 6.27 1.64
CA ASN A 241 -28.75 6.66 2.81
C ASN A 241 -27.42 5.90 2.97
N TRP A 242 -26.96 5.10 1.99
CA TRP A 242 -25.70 4.35 2.13
C TRP A 242 -24.52 5.26 2.48
N ARG A 243 -24.50 6.49 1.93
CA ARG A 243 -23.46 7.51 2.15
C ARG A 243 -23.34 7.97 3.60
N GLU A 244 -24.36 7.75 4.42
CA GLU A 244 -24.32 8.08 5.84
C GLU A 244 -23.41 7.13 6.63
N THR A 245 -23.23 5.91 6.13
CA THR A 245 -22.62 4.80 6.88
C THR A 245 -21.48 4.11 6.15
N HIS A 246 -21.43 4.13 4.82
CA HIS A 246 -20.47 3.40 4.00
C HIS A 246 -19.71 4.32 3.05
N VAL A 247 -18.43 4.03 2.80
CA VAL A 247 -17.57 4.82 1.91
C VAL A 247 -17.94 4.67 0.44
N SER A 248 -18.50 3.52 0.05
CA SER A 248 -18.95 3.23 -1.31
C SER A 248 -20.27 2.45 -1.29
N VAL A 249 -20.92 2.35 -2.45
CA VAL A 249 -22.08 1.47 -2.63
C VAL A 249 -21.67 0.02 -2.38
N TYR A 250 -20.52 -0.38 -2.93
CA TYR A 250 -20.01 -1.75 -2.81
C TYR A 250 -19.66 -2.13 -1.36
N ALA A 251 -19.15 -1.19 -0.56
CA ALA A 251 -18.96 -1.38 0.88
C ALA A 251 -20.27 -1.78 1.60
N ALA A 252 -21.43 -1.33 1.13
CA ALA A 252 -22.72 -1.70 1.72
C ALA A 252 -23.21 -3.11 1.32
N SER A 253 -22.45 -3.85 0.51
CA SER A 253 -22.83 -5.18 0.05
C SER A 253 -22.60 -6.28 1.09
N HIS A 254 -21.54 -6.18 1.89
CA HIS A 254 -21.20 -7.14 2.92
C HIS A 254 -20.21 -6.53 3.94
N PRO A 255 -20.26 -6.90 5.25
CA PRO A 255 -19.32 -6.39 6.25
C PRO A 255 -17.83 -6.62 5.96
N TRP A 256 -17.48 -7.70 5.24
CA TRP A 256 -16.10 -7.88 4.75
C TRP A 256 -15.71 -6.84 3.71
N GLU A 257 -16.60 -6.50 2.79
CA GLU A 257 -16.34 -5.47 1.77
C GLU A 257 -16.28 -4.08 2.39
N ASP A 258 -17.13 -3.79 3.38
CA ASP A 258 -17.06 -2.55 4.16
C ASP A 258 -15.71 -2.39 4.88
N PHE A 259 -15.18 -3.48 5.45
CA PHE A 259 -13.85 -3.50 6.05
C PHE A 259 -12.76 -3.24 5.01
N ALA A 260 -12.75 -3.98 3.90
CA ALA A 260 -11.74 -3.87 2.85
C ALA A 260 -11.74 -2.49 2.17
N GLU A 261 -12.92 -1.94 1.88
CA GLU A 261 -13.07 -0.58 1.35
C GLU A 261 -12.57 0.45 2.36
N THR A 262 -12.98 0.35 3.63
CA THR A 262 -12.52 1.29 4.66
C THR A 262 -11.01 1.19 4.89
N TRP A 263 -10.43 -0.01 4.79
CA TRP A 263 -8.99 -0.25 4.84
C TRP A 263 -8.28 0.45 3.68
N ALA A 264 -8.81 0.32 2.47
CA ALA A 264 -8.26 1.00 1.31
C ALA A 264 -8.25 2.51 1.51
N HIS A 265 -9.37 3.08 1.97
CA HIS A 265 -9.51 4.49 2.30
C HIS A 265 -8.52 4.96 3.36
N TYR A 266 -8.31 4.18 4.42
CA TYR A 266 -7.29 4.49 5.42
C TYR A 266 -5.90 4.62 4.77
N LEU A 267 -5.52 3.66 3.91
CA LEU A 267 -4.26 3.70 3.17
C LEU A 267 -4.17 4.88 2.18
N HIS A 268 -5.26 5.24 1.50
CA HIS A 268 -5.34 6.44 0.66
C HIS A 268 -4.99 7.69 1.47
N ILE A 269 -5.59 7.84 2.66
CA ILE A 269 -5.43 9.01 3.51
C ILE A 269 -3.99 9.10 4.03
N VAL A 270 -3.48 8.08 4.72
CA VAL A 270 -2.13 8.16 5.34
C VAL A 270 -1.02 8.30 4.30
N SER A 271 -1.16 7.64 3.14
CA SER A 271 -0.15 7.71 2.08
C SER A 271 -0.09 9.09 1.44
N THR A 272 -1.23 9.74 1.24
CA THR A 272 -1.31 11.07 0.65
C THR A 272 -0.85 12.14 1.65
N LEU A 273 -1.25 12.00 2.92
CA LEU A 273 -0.79 12.90 3.98
C LEU A 273 0.71 12.86 4.20
N GLU A 274 1.37 11.72 3.99
CA GLU A 274 2.84 11.68 4.01
C GLU A 274 3.45 12.56 2.93
N THR A 275 2.90 12.54 1.71
CA THR A 275 3.38 13.42 0.65
C THR A 275 3.14 14.88 1.03
N ALA A 276 1.94 15.21 1.52
CA ALA A 276 1.64 16.57 1.97
C ALA A 276 2.59 17.04 3.09
N TRP A 277 2.89 16.16 4.05
CA TRP A 277 3.83 16.43 5.14
C TRP A 277 5.22 16.76 4.63
N LEU A 278 5.78 15.93 3.75
CA LEU A 278 7.17 16.09 3.27
C LEU A 278 7.35 17.27 2.32
N TYR A 279 6.30 17.69 1.62
CA TYR A 279 6.29 18.92 0.85
C TYR A 279 5.96 20.18 1.69
N GLY A 280 5.69 20.01 2.99
CA GLY A 280 5.31 21.12 3.87
C GLY A 280 3.99 21.80 3.45
N ILE A 281 3.06 21.05 2.85
CA ILE A 281 1.78 21.59 2.38
C ILE A 281 0.96 22.03 3.59
N ALA A 282 0.60 23.31 3.61
CA ALA A 282 -0.37 23.89 4.52
C ALA A 282 -1.55 24.44 3.71
N ILE A 283 -2.76 24.33 4.26
CA ILE A 283 -3.97 24.89 3.66
C ILE A 283 -4.38 26.12 4.46
N ALA A 284 -4.40 27.29 3.82
CA ALA A 284 -4.76 28.56 4.43
C ALA A 284 -5.75 29.32 3.53
N PRO A 285 -7.05 28.99 3.58
CA PRO A 285 -8.09 29.65 2.79
C PRO A 285 -8.15 31.15 3.10
N GLN A 286 -8.40 31.97 2.07
CA GLN A 286 -8.39 33.44 2.18
C GLN A 286 -9.78 34.06 2.37
N THR A 287 -10.82 33.26 2.63
CA THR A 287 -12.17 33.74 2.87
C THR A 287 -12.55 33.61 4.36
N PRO A 288 -13.26 34.60 4.94
CA PRO A 288 -13.59 34.61 6.37
C PRO A 288 -14.33 33.34 6.85
N GLU A 289 -15.21 32.79 6.01
CA GLU A 289 -16.03 31.63 6.32
C GLU A 289 -15.26 30.29 6.23
N ALA A 290 -14.08 30.30 5.60
CA ALA A 290 -13.29 29.10 5.36
C ALA A 290 -12.12 28.91 6.33
N ALA A 291 -11.95 29.79 7.32
CA ALA A 291 -10.86 29.69 8.30
C ALA A 291 -10.85 28.33 9.04
N GLN A 292 -12.03 27.74 9.26
CA GLN A 292 -12.19 26.40 9.85
C GLN A 292 -11.64 25.25 8.99
N TYR A 293 -11.42 25.48 7.69
CA TYR A 293 -10.78 24.56 6.76
C TYR A 293 -9.30 24.90 6.58
N SER A 294 -8.69 25.59 7.53
CA SER A 294 -7.24 25.76 7.57
C SER A 294 -6.60 24.51 8.18
N THR A 295 -5.47 24.09 7.63
CA THR A 295 -4.62 23.09 8.26
C THR A 295 -3.16 23.54 8.18
N PRO A 296 -2.43 23.61 9.30
CA PRO A 296 -1.00 23.88 9.26
C PRO A 296 -0.29 22.72 8.55
N ALA A 297 0.97 22.96 8.16
CA ALA A 297 1.82 21.85 7.72
C ALA A 297 1.91 20.81 8.83
N LEU A 298 1.79 19.54 8.46
CA LEU A 298 1.90 18.42 9.39
C LEU A 298 3.26 18.45 10.09
N SER A 299 3.27 18.13 11.39
CA SER A 299 4.49 18.09 12.22
C SER A 299 4.93 16.67 12.56
N GLY A 300 4.26 15.65 12.04
CA GLY A 300 4.52 14.25 12.39
C GLY A 300 4.23 13.27 11.27
N ASN A 301 4.72 12.05 11.44
CA ASN A 301 4.60 10.98 10.47
C ASN A 301 3.21 10.31 10.56
N PRO A 302 2.35 10.39 9.52
CA PRO A 302 1.02 9.77 9.54
C PRO A 302 1.08 8.25 9.70
N TYR A 303 2.14 7.60 9.24
CA TYR A 303 2.33 6.16 9.38
C TYR A 303 2.62 5.71 10.82
N ARG A 304 3.14 6.58 11.69
CA ARG A 304 3.73 6.17 12.98
C ARG A 304 3.33 7.00 14.20
N THR A 305 3.30 8.32 14.07
CA THR A 305 3.25 9.20 15.25
C THR A 305 1.96 9.97 15.37
N LEU A 306 1.30 10.33 14.24
CA LEU A 306 0.06 11.10 14.31
C LEU A 306 -1.11 10.25 14.83
N GLY A 307 -1.89 10.84 15.73
CA GLY A 307 -3.16 10.29 16.18
C GLY A 307 -4.26 10.42 15.12
N PHE A 308 -5.34 9.65 15.29
CA PHE A 308 -6.42 9.62 14.31
C PHE A 308 -7.07 11.00 14.07
N ASP A 309 -7.34 11.77 15.12
CA ASP A 309 -7.95 13.10 14.99
C ASP A 309 -7.02 14.08 14.25
N GLU A 310 -5.71 14.00 14.47
CA GLU A 310 -4.73 14.81 13.73
C GLU A 310 -4.74 14.46 12.23
N ILE A 311 -4.80 13.16 11.91
CA ILE A 311 -4.91 12.67 10.52
C ILE A 311 -6.20 13.20 9.87
N MET A 312 -7.35 13.11 10.56
CA MET A 312 -8.63 13.58 10.01
C MET A 312 -8.69 15.11 9.86
N ASN A 313 -8.15 15.85 10.83
CA ASN A 313 -8.09 17.31 10.78
C ASN A 313 -7.17 17.82 9.66
N ALA A 314 -6.13 17.08 9.30
CA ALA A 314 -5.29 17.39 8.14
C ALA A 314 -5.94 16.96 6.81
N TRP A 315 -6.61 15.81 6.79
CA TRP A 315 -7.16 15.24 5.57
C TRP A 315 -8.29 16.05 4.93
N LEU A 316 -9.23 16.56 5.73
CA LEU A 316 -10.42 17.22 5.18
C LEU A 316 -10.06 18.52 4.43
N PRO A 317 -9.27 19.44 4.99
CA PRO A 317 -8.81 20.62 4.25
C PRO A 317 -8.00 20.29 3.01
N LEU A 318 -7.06 19.33 3.12
CA LEU A 318 -6.23 18.91 2.00
C LEU A 318 -7.09 18.37 0.86
N SER A 319 -8.04 17.49 1.17
CA SER A 319 -8.90 16.90 0.15
C SER A 319 -9.84 17.91 -0.50
N MET A 320 -10.38 18.86 0.25
CA MET A 320 -11.16 19.94 -0.34
C MET A 320 -10.33 20.81 -1.28
N ALA A 321 -9.10 21.16 -0.89
CA ALA A 321 -8.20 21.97 -1.71
C ALA A 321 -7.81 21.25 -3.00
N VAL A 322 -7.38 19.98 -2.93
CA VAL A 322 -6.95 19.22 -4.11
C VAL A 322 -8.12 18.91 -5.03
N ASN A 323 -9.32 18.60 -4.52
CA ASN A 323 -10.53 18.50 -5.34
C ASN A 323 -10.80 19.81 -6.10
N SER A 324 -10.66 20.95 -5.42
CA SER A 324 -10.87 22.27 -6.05
C SER A 324 -9.83 22.57 -7.14
N LEU A 325 -8.57 22.18 -6.92
CA LEU A 325 -7.52 22.26 -7.95
C LEU A 325 -7.84 21.36 -9.15
N ASN A 326 -8.26 20.12 -8.92
CA ASN A 326 -8.66 19.20 -9.98
C ASN A 326 -9.81 19.77 -10.81
N ARG A 327 -10.89 20.24 -10.17
CA ARG A 327 -12.04 20.87 -10.86
C ARG A 327 -11.61 22.08 -11.67
N SER A 328 -10.67 22.87 -11.17
CA SER A 328 -10.13 24.05 -11.88
C SER A 328 -9.38 23.67 -13.16
N MET A 329 -8.80 22.46 -13.19
CA MET A 329 -8.14 21.89 -14.37
C MET A 329 -9.08 21.04 -15.25
N GLY A 330 -10.38 20.99 -14.93
CA GLY A 330 -11.36 20.16 -15.64
C GLY A 330 -11.24 18.65 -15.35
N LEU A 331 -10.54 18.27 -14.28
CA LEU A 331 -10.39 16.89 -13.83
C LEU A 331 -11.45 16.54 -12.79
N GLN A 332 -11.72 15.23 -12.65
CA GLN A 332 -12.58 14.72 -11.59
C GLN A 332 -11.95 14.94 -10.21
N ASP A 333 -12.78 14.99 -9.18
CA ASP A 333 -12.33 15.02 -7.79
C ASP A 333 -11.36 13.86 -7.53
N PHE A 334 -10.20 14.16 -6.92
CA PHE A 334 -9.26 13.09 -6.55
C PHE A 334 -9.81 12.25 -5.38
N TYR A 335 -10.67 12.84 -4.55
CA TYR A 335 -11.34 12.17 -3.43
C TYR A 335 -12.79 12.63 -3.29
N PRO A 336 -13.73 12.03 -4.05
CA PRO A 336 -15.15 12.40 -4.08
C PRO A 336 -15.99 11.82 -2.92
N PHE A 337 -15.36 11.44 -1.80
CA PHE A 337 -16.01 10.71 -0.72
C PHE A 337 -16.32 11.60 0.49
N VAL A 338 -17.48 11.37 1.11
CA VAL A 338 -17.91 12.10 2.31
C VAL A 338 -17.62 11.25 3.55
N LEU A 339 -16.77 11.75 4.44
CA LEU A 339 -16.40 11.05 5.67
C LEU A 339 -17.31 11.46 6.83
N THR A 340 -18.47 10.79 6.93
CA THR A 340 -19.44 10.96 8.02
C THR A 340 -18.91 10.44 9.36
N GLY A 341 -19.65 10.68 10.45
CA GLY A 341 -19.28 10.19 11.78
C GLY A 341 -19.13 8.65 11.83
N ALA A 342 -20.04 7.91 11.20
CA ALA A 342 -19.98 6.45 11.14
C ALA A 342 -18.74 5.97 10.35
N ILE A 343 -18.44 6.59 9.22
CA ILE A 343 -17.26 6.25 8.41
C ILE A 343 -15.97 6.58 9.17
N ARG A 344 -15.93 7.72 9.87
CA ARG A 344 -14.78 8.07 10.73
C ARG A 344 -14.58 7.08 11.86
N GLN A 345 -15.65 6.55 12.45
CA GLN A 345 -15.54 5.49 13.47
C GLN A 345 -14.92 4.21 12.89
N LYS A 346 -15.29 3.82 11.67
CA LYS A 346 -14.69 2.68 10.96
C LYS A 346 -13.21 2.92 10.65
N LEU A 347 -12.86 4.11 10.16
CA LEU A 347 -11.46 4.50 9.93
C LEU A 347 -10.63 4.54 11.23
N ALA A 348 -11.22 5.02 12.34
CA ALA A 348 -10.59 5.03 13.66
C ALA A 348 -10.31 3.60 14.14
N PHE A 349 -11.26 2.67 13.95
CA PHE A 349 -11.06 1.27 14.27
C PHE A 349 -9.84 0.68 13.53
N ILE A 350 -9.71 0.96 12.23
CA ILE A 350 -8.56 0.50 11.43
C ILE A 350 -7.26 1.12 11.95
N HIS A 351 -7.27 2.42 12.26
CA HIS A 351 -6.13 3.11 12.86
C HIS A 351 -5.67 2.43 14.15
N ASP A 352 -6.59 2.16 15.08
CA ASP A 352 -6.29 1.55 16.37
C ASP A 352 -5.73 0.13 16.21
N VAL A 353 -6.34 -0.69 15.34
CA VAL A 353 -5.87 -2.05 15.03
C VAL A 353 -4.42 -2.02 14.53
N ILE A 354 -4.09 -1.06 13.66
CA ILE A 354 -2.73 -0.87 13.15
C ILE A 354 -1.79 -0.41 14.26
N ARG A 355 -2.17 0.59 15.06
CA ARG A 355 -1.34 1.11 16.16
C ARG A 355 -1.03 0.06 17.21
N GLU A 356 -2.03 -0.71 17.64
CA GLU A 356 -1.84 -1.83 18.58
C GLU A 356 -0.89 -2.90 18.01
N THR A 357 -0.97 -3.14 16.70
CA THR A 357 -0.10 -4.11 16.02
C THR A 357 1.35 -3.61 15.96
N GLN A 358 1.56 -2.33 15.64
CA GLN A 358 2.87 -1.69 15.65
C GLN A 358 3.51 -1.75 17.04
N GLN A 359 2.77 -1.35 18.07
CA GLN A 359 3.24 -1.41 19.46
C GLN A 359 3.64 -2.82 19.89
N SER A 360 2.83 -3.82 19.52
CA SER A 360 3.14 -5.23 19.81
C SER A 360 4.44 -5.68 19.15
N ARG A 361 4.71 -5.23 17.92
CA ARG A 361 5.92 -5.59 17.17
C ARG A 361 7.16 -4.85 17.67
N ASP A 362 7.02 -3.59 18.05
CA ASP A 362 8.08 -2.81 18.69
C ASP A 362 8.53 -3.48 20.00
N ALA A 363 7.58 -3.89 20.84
CA ALA A 363 7.87 -4.62 22.07
C ALA A 363 8.57 -5.98 21.82
N GLN A 364 8.15 -6.73 20.78
CA GLN A 364 8.80 -8.00 20.42
C GLN A 364 10.25 -7.81 19.97
N ARG A 365 10.53 -6.76 19.19
CA ARG A 365 11.91 -6.45 18.76
C ARG A 365 12.80 -6.01 19.92
N GLN A 366 12.25 -5.25 20.87
CA GLN A 366 12.97 -4.86 22.09
C GLN A 366 13.37 -6.09 22.92
N ASP A 367 12.42 -7.02 23.20
CA ASP A 367 12.72 -8.26 23.93
C ASP A 367 13.78 -9.13 23.19
N GLN A 368 13.66 -9.26 21.87
CA GLN A 368 14.67 -9.98 21.07
C GLN A 368 16.07 -9.34 21.15
N SER A 369 16.15 -8.01 21.08
CA SER A 369 17.40 -7.28 21.21
C SER A 369 18.02 -7.44 22.60
N GLU A 370 17.21 -7.37 23.65
CA GLU A 370 17.67 -7.55 25.03
C GLU A 370 18.20 -8.98 25.27
N ARG A 371 17.51 -10.00 24.75
CA ARG A 371 17.96 -11.39 24.82
C ARG A 371 19.26 -11.64 24.05
N ALA A 372 19.40 -11.03 22.86
CA ALA A 372 20.63 -11.12 22.07
C ALA A 372 21.82 -10.45 22.80
N ALA A 373 21.58 -9.31 23.45
CA ALA A 373 22.61 -8.64 24.24
C ALA A 373 23.05 -9.47 25.46
N LEU A 374 22.10 -10.11 26.16
CA LEU A 374 22.38 -10.99 27.31
C LEU A 374 23.23 -12.20 26.90
N THR A 375 22.86 -12.87 25.81
CA THR A 375 23.60 -14.04 25.29
C THR A 375 25.03 -13.70 24.84
N MET A 376 25.26 -12.51 24.27
CA MET A 376 26.62 -12.05 23.95
C MET A 376 27.45 -11.71 25.20
N SER A 377 26.82 -11.21 26.26
CA SER A 377 27.50 -10.89 27.52
C SER A 377 27.92 -12.14 28.31
N GLU A 378 27.12 -13.21 28.29
CA GLU A 378 27.45 -14.49 28.93
C GLU A 378 28.53 -15.26 28.16
N GLY A 379 28.58 -15.13 26.82
CA GLY A 379 29.65 -15.70 26.00
C GLY A 379 31.03 -15.07 26.24
N HIS A 380 31.09 -13.76 26.52
CA HIS A 380 32.35 -13.07 26.87
C HIS A 380 32.81 -13.28 28.31
N ALA A 381 31.94 -13.77 29.21
CA ALA A 381 32.31 -14.10 30.59
C ALA A 381 32.81 -15.55 30.76
N ALA A 382 32.76 -16.35 29.69
CA ALA A 382 33.15 -17.76 29.67
C ALA A 382 34.46 -18.04 28.89
N GLU A 383 35.10 -17.00 28.34
CA GLU A 383 36.50 -16.98 27.85
C GLU A 383 37.40 -16.26 28.86
#